data_AF-A0A2R6AU53-F1
#
_entry.id   AF-A0A2R6AU53-F1
#
_cell.length_a   1.000
_cell.length_b   1.000
_cell.length_c   1.000
_cell.angle_alpha   90.00
_cell.angle_beta   90.00
_cell.angle_gamma   90.00
#
_symmetry.space_group_name_H-M   'P 1'
#
loop_
_entity.id
_entity.type
_entity.pdbx_description
1 polymer ?
#
loop_
_entity_poly.entity_id
_entity_poly.type
_entity_poly.pdbx_seq_one_letter_code
_entity_poly.pdbx_strand_id
1 'polypeptide(L)'
;MSGKRVERLKARARSLLDDAQSDFQEGFYDVACFHAEQAAQLFVKGIILELFGREYAGHGLRELVGYASRLLGDAGYTDLAERVSEYVRQSRSILIDR
;
A
#
# COMPACT_ATOMS: atom_id res chain seq x y z
N MET A 1 -12.70 4.74 -17.63
CA MET A 1 -11.37 4.15 -17.92
C MET A 1 -10.53 3.85 -16.66
N SER A 2 -10.79 4.46 -15.48
CA SER A 2 -10.03 4.16 -14.24
C SER A 2 -10.30 2.77 -13.65
N GLY A 3 -11.53 2.24 -13.74
CA GLY A 3 -11.90 0.93 -13.15
C GLY A 3 -11.00 -0.22 -13.61
N LYS A 4 -10.73 -0.37 -14.92
CA LYS A 4 -9.82 -1.40 -15.45
C LYS A 4 -8.37 -1.25 -14.95
N ARG A 5 -7.97 -0.08 -14.48
CA ARG A 5 -6.63 0.15 -13.92
C ARG A 5 -6.60 -0.18 -12.42
N VAL A 6 -7.64 0.21 -11.68
CA VAL A 6 -7.83 -0.19 -10.28
C VAL A 6 -7.83 -1.71 -10.15
N GLU A 7 -8.60 -2.41 -10.97
CA GLU A 7 -8.64 -3.88 -10.97
C GLU A 7 -7.28 -4.51 -11.25
N ARG A 8 -6.52 -3.95 -12.22
CA ARG A 8 -5.18 -4.44 -12.53
C ARG A 8 -4.19 -4.24 -11.38
N LEU A 9 -4.24 -3.08 -10.71
CA LEU A 9 -3.39 -2.81 -9.54
C LEU A 9 -3.70 -3.78 -8.40
N LYS A 10 -4.99 -3.96 -8.06
CA LYS A 10 -5.42 -4.85 -6.98
C LYS A 10 -5.14 -6.32 -7.30
N ALA A 11 -5.38 -6.77 -8.54
CA ALA A 11 -5.05 -8.12 -8.97
C ALA A 11 -3.54 -8.40 -8.88
N ARG A 12 -2.70 -7.46 -9.35
CA ARG A 12 -1.24 -7.61 -9.26
C ARG A 12 -0.76 -7.58 -7.82
N ALA A 13 -1.34 -6.72 -6.97
CA ALA A 13 -1.06 -6.71 -5.54
C ALA A 13 -1.36 -8.07 -4.91
N ARG A 14 -2.47 -8.71 -5.31
CA ARG A 14 -2.81 -10.03 -4.81
C ARG A 14 -1.80 -11.09 -5.22
N SER A 15 -1.44 -11.15 -6.51
CA SER A 15 -0.43 -12.10 -6.99
C SER A 15 0.91 -11.94 -6.25
N LEU A 16 1.37 -10.70 -6.05
CA LEU A 16 2.61 -10.43 -5.30
C LEU A 16 2.53 -10.88 -3.84
N LEU A 17 1.35 -10.79 -3.21
CA LEU A 17 1.17 -11.30 -1.85
C LEU A 17 1.22 -12.84 -1.81
N ASP A 18 0.60 -13.50 -2.79
CA ASP A 18 0.64 -14.95 -2.90
C ASP A 18 2.09 -15.44 -3.18
N ASP A 19 2.85 -14.71 -4.01
CA ASP A 19 4.28 -14.94 -4.26
C ASP A 19 5.09 -14.75 -2.97
N ALA A 20 4.89 -13.64 -2.24
CA ALA A 20 5.57 -13.38 -0.97
C ALA A 20 5.37 -14.48 0.08
N GLN A 21 4.17 -15.07 0.12
CA GLN A 21 3.87 -16.20 1.01
C GLN A 21 4.62 -17.47 0.60
N SER A 22 4.72 -17.72 -0.69
CA SER A 22 5.45 -18.87 -1.24
C SER A 22 6.95 -18.73 -0.98
N ASP A 23 7.53 -17.56 -1.29
CA ASP A 23 8.93 -17.23 -1.03
C ASP A 23 9.29 -17.38 0.45
N PHE A 24 8.40 -16.96 1.35
CA PHE A 24 8.60 -17.12 2.79
C PHE A 24 8.65 -18.60 3.20
N GLN A 25 7.77 -19.43 2.64
CA GLN A 25 7.74 -20.87 2.92
C GLN A 25 8.97 -21.59 2.36
N GLU A 26 9.51 -21.13 1.24
CA GLU A 26 10.72 -21.65 0.61
C GLU A 26 12.03 -21.14 1.24
N GLY A 27 11.94 -20.17 2.16
CA GLY A 27 13.07 -19.61 2.90
C GLY A 27 13.75 -18.41 2.23
N PHE A 28 13.17 -17.87 1.14
CA PHE A 28 13.64 -16.67 0.43
C PHE A 28 13.13 -15.39 1.10
N TYR A 29 13.55 -15.15 2.35
CA TYR A 29 12.96 -14.12 3.20
C TYR A 29 13.12 -12.68 2.69
N ASP A 30 14.24 -12.35 2.04
CA ASP A 30 14.48 -11.04 1.45
C ASP A 30 13.56 -10.78 0.26
N VAL A 31 13.41 -11.77 -0.62
CA VAL A 31 12.49 -11.74 -1.75
C VAL A 31 11.03 -11.67 -1.27
N ALA A 32 10.68 -12.45 -0.26
CA ALA A 32 9.37 -12.43 0.37
C ALA A 32 9.02 -11.03 0.91
N CYS A 33 9.96 -10.38 1.61
CA CYS A 33 9.79 -9.01 2.09
C CYS A 33 9.57 -8.02 0.93
N PHE A 34 10.38 -8.14 -0.13
CA PHE A 34 10.26 -7.29 -1.32
C PHE A 34 8.88 -7.45 -2.00
N HIS A 35 8.43 -8.68 -2.23
CA HIS A 35 7.11 -8.93 -2.81
C HIS A 35 5.96 -8.44 -1.92
N ALA A 36 6.07 -8.61 -0.60
CA ALA A 36 5.07 -8.10 0.34
C ALA A 36 4.99 -6.56 0.31
N GLU A 37 6.12 -5.87 0.22
CA GLU A 37 6.14 -4.42 0.08
C GLU A 37 5.48 -3.97 -1.24
N GLN A 38 5.86 -4.59 -2.36
CA GLN A 38 5.31 -4.28 -3.67
C GLN A 38 3.79 -4.54 -3.72
N ALA A 39 3.32 -5.61 -3.07
CA ALA A 39 1.91 -5.91 -2.91
C ALA A 39 1.17 -4.78 -2.17
N ALA A 40 1.69 -4.36 -1.01
CA ALA A 40 1.12 -3.28 -0.22
C ALA A 40 1.07 -1.96 -1.01
N GLN A 41 2.17 -1.61 -1.71
CA GLN A 41 2.23 -0.40 -2.52
C GLN A 41 1.18 -0.37 -3.63
N LEU A 42 1.06 -1.46 -4.41
CA LEU A 42 0.08 -1.52 -5.50
C LEU A 42 -1.37 -1.48 -4.99
N PHE A 43 -1.64 -2.14 -3.85
CA PHE A 43 -2.97 -2.14 -3.27
C PHE A 43 -3.39 -0.73 -2.81
N VAL A 44 -2.52 -0.04 -2.08
CA VAL A 44 -2.80 1.32 -1.59
C VAL A 44 -2.89 2.31 -2.76
N LYS A 45 -2.04 2.20 -3.78
CA LYS A 45 -2.17 2.98 -5.04
C LYS A 45 -3.51 2.72 -5.73
N GLY A 46 -3.99 1.48 -5.73
CA GLY A 46 -5.31 1.10 -6.23
C GLY A 46 -6.44 1.79 -5.46
N ILE A 47 -6.39 1.79 -4.12
CA ILE A 47 -7.37 2.49 -3.26
C ILE A 47 -7.39 3.99 -3.55
N ILE A 48 -6.22 4.63 -3.61
CA ILE A 48 -6.12 6.07 -3.86
C ILE A 48 -6.74 6.43 -5.22
N LEU A 49 -6.44 5.63 -6.25
CA LEU A 49 -6.98 5.83 -7.58
C LEU A 49 -8.50 5.62 -7.62
N GLU A 50 -9.00 4.62 -6.91
CA GLU A 50 -10.43 4.28 -6.85
C GLU A 50 -11.24 5.36 -6.13
N LEU A 51 -10.78 5.80 -4.96
CA LEU A 51 -11.54 6.70 -4.09
C LEU A 51 -11.37 8.18 -4.48
N PHE A 52 -10.18 8.58 -4.92
CA PHE A 52 -9.85 9.99 -5.12
C PHE A 52 -9.52 10.35 -6.58
N GLY A 53 -9.40 9.35 -7.47
CA GLY A 53 -8.98 9.56 -8.84
C GLY A 53 -7.58 10.18 -8.95
N ARG A 54 -6.73 9.98 -7.93
CA ARG A 54 -5.37 10.51 -7.85
C ARG A 54 -4.35 9.42 -8.16
N GLU A 55 -3.22 9.83 -8.71
CA GLU A 55 -2.05 8.98 -8.87
C GLU A 55 -0.96 9.40 -7.90
N TYR A 56 -0.20 8.42 -7.42
CA TYR A 56 0.93 8.66 -6.54
C TYR A 56 2.21 8.13 -7.21
N ALA A 57 3.15 9.04 -7.47
CA ALA A 57 4.39 8.75 -8.18
C ALA A 57 5.56 8.37 -7.24
N GLY A 58 5.38 8.47 -5.92
CA GLY A 58 6.42 8.07 -4.96
C GLY A 58 6.59 6.56 -4.83
N HIS A 59 7.71 6.18 -4.22
CA HIS A 59 8.17 4.79 -4.10
C HIS A 59 8.25 4.26 -2.67
N GLY A 60 8.08 5.10 -1.63
CA GLY A 60 8.08 4.66 -0.24
C GLY A 60 6.67 4.25 0.24
N LEU A 61 6.54 3.08 0.85
CA LEU A 61 5.25 2.62 1.41
C LEU A 61 4.76 3.56 2.52
N ARG A 62 5.66 4.09 3.34
CA ARG A 62 5.34 5.04 4.40
C ARG A 62 4.74 6.33 3.83
N GLU A 63 5.41 6.92 2.85
CA GLU A 63 4.96 8.16 2.21
C GLU A 63 3.62 7.95 1.50
N LEU A 64 3.44 6.81 0.83
CA LEU A 64 2.21 6.42 0.17
C LEU A 64 1.02 6.32 1.14
N VAL A 65 1.20 5.67 2.29
CA VAL A 65 0.12 5.55 3.30
C VAL A 65 -0.13 6.89 4.00
N GLY A 66 0.91 7.69 4.25
CA GLY A 66 0.75 9.07 4.74
C GLY A 66 -0.03 9.94 3.77
N TYR A 67 0.22 9.81 2.47
CA TYR A 67 -0.55 10.48 1.42
C TYR A 67 -2.02 10.02 1.40
N ALA A 68 -2.28 8.72 1.52
CA ALA A 68 -3.64 8.19 1.63
C ALA A 68 -4.39 8.75 2.86
N SER A 69 -3.72 8.81 4.01
CA SER A 69 -4.27 9.41 5.24
C SER A 69 -4.67 10.87 5.03
N ARG A 70 -3.79 11.67 4.40
CA ARG A 70 -4.09 13.06 4.09
C ARG A 70 -5.31 13.20 3.19
N LEU A 71 -5.41 12.40 2.13
CA LEU A 71 -6.57 12.41 1.22
C LEU A 71 -7.87 12.06 1.94
N LEU A 72 -7.84 11.11 2.88
CA LEU A 72 -8.99 10.76 3.71
C LEU A 72 -9.43 11.94 4.58
N GLY A 73 -8.47 12.63 5.22
CA GLY A 73 -8.74 13.83 6.01
C GLY A 73 -9.34 14.96 5.17
N ASP A 74 -8.74 15.24 4.01
CA ASP A 74 -9.22 16.27 3.06
C ASP A 74 -10.64 15.96 2.56
N ALA A 75 -11.03 14.68 2.48
CA ALA A 75 -12.36 14.22 2.09
C ALA A 75 -13.37 14.14 3.27
N GLY A 76 -12.97 14.54 4.48
CA GLY A 76 -13.84 14.57 5.67
C GLY A 76 -13.88 13.27 6.48
N TYR A 77 -13.08 12.26 6.13
CA TYR A 77 -12.99 10.98 6.87
C TYR A 77 -11.91 11.06 7.97
N THR A 78 -12.05 12.04 8.88
CA THR A 78 -11.03 12.37 9.90
C THR A 78 -10.67 11.19 10.80
N ASP A 79 -11.67 10.44 11.29
CA ASP A 79 -11.43 9.30 12.19
C ASP A 79 -10.66 8.17 11.49
N LEU A 80 -10.94 7.95 10.19
CA LEU A 80 -10.23 6.96 9.41
C LEU A 80 -8.80 7.42 9.09
N ALA A 81 -8.62 8.71 8.76
CA ALA A 81 -7.30 9.29 8.57
C ALA A 81 -6.43 9.18 9.83
N GLU A 82 -7.00 9.45 11.01
CA GLU A 82 -6.29 9.30 12.29
C GLU A 82 -5.88 7.85 12.55
N ARG A 83 -6.79 6.89 12.35
CA ARG A 83 -6.47 5.46 12.48
C ARG A 83 -5.35 5.00 11.56
N VAL A 84 -5.36 5.44 10.30
CA VAL A 84 -4.30 5.14 9.33
C VAL A 84 -2.98 5.77 9.78
N SER A 85 -3.03 7.02 10.25
CA SER A 85 -1.83 7.74 10.73
C SER A 85 -1.21 7.06 11.95
N GLU A 86 -2.04 6.62 12.90
CA GLU A 86 -1.57 5.92 14.09
C GLU A 86 -1.00 4.55 13.75
N TYR A 87 -1.60 3.82 12.80
CA TYR A 87 -1.05 2.57 12.30
C TYR A 87 0.36 2.74 11.70
N VAL A 88 0.57 3.78 10.88
CA VAL A 88 1.90 4.10 10.32
C VAL A 88 2.88 4.47 11.44
N ARG A 89 2.43 5.21 12.46
CA ARG A 89 3.26 5.64 13.59
C ARG A 89 3.71 4.45 14.44
N GLN A 90 2.82 3.50 14.71
CA GLN A 90 3.11 2.26 15.44
C GLN A 90 4.01 1.33 14.63
N SER A 91 3.83 1.27 13.32
CA SER A 91 4.60 0.42 12.41
C SER A 91 5.93 1.05 11.97
N ARG A 92 6.33 2.20 12.54
CA ARG A 92 7.47 3.02 12.11
C ARG A 92 8.81 2.27 12.12
N SER A 93 9.00 1.31 13.02
CA SER A 93 10.22 0.50 13.09
C SER A 93 10.28 -0.58 12.00
N ILE A 94 9.13 -0.94 11.41
CA ILE A 94 8.99 -1.99 10.39
C ILE A 94 8.95 -1.37 8.99
N LEU A 95 8.37 -0.16 8.86
CA LEU A 95 8.28 0.61 7.62
C LEU A 95 9.55 1.45 7.37
N ILE A 96 10.73 0.85 7.40
CA ILE A 96 11.99 1.55 7.13
C ILE A 96 12.11 1.74 5.62
N ASP A 97 12.18 2.99 5.14
CA ASP A 97 12.64 3.27 3.78
C ASP A 97 14.12 2.85 3.71
N ARG A 98 14.41 1.76 2.99
CA ARG A 98 15.79 1.35 2.68
C ARG A 98 16.23 1.92 1.35
#